data_AF-A0A2T4CLP4-F1
#
_entry.id   AF-A0A2T4CLP4-F1
#
_cell.length_a   1.000
_cell.length_b   1.000
_cell.length_c   1.000
_cell.angle_alpha   90.00
_cell.angle_beta   90.00
_cell.angle_gamma   90.00
#
_symmetry.space_group_name_H-M   'P 1'
#
loop_
_entity.id
_entity.type
_entity.pdbx_description
1 polymer ?
#
loop_
_entity_poly.entity_id
_entity_poly.type
_entity_poly.pdbx_seq_one_letter_code
_entity_poly.pdbx_strand_id
1 'polypeptide(L)'
;MSHLLLGDTKVNKTAVIDLRSDTVTQPTEAMRAAMAAAPVGDDVFGDDPTINALQERVAALFGKEAALIAASGTQTNLLALLSHCQRGEEYLVGQEYHTYRYEAGGAAVLGGIVPQPF
;
A
#
# COMPACT_ATOMS: atom_id res chain seq x y z
N MET A 1 -7.50 43.47 -43.29
CA MET A 1 -6.71 42.22 -43.33
C MET A 1 -6.38 41.85 -41.88
N SER A 2 -7.27 41.16 -41.16
CA SER A 2 -7.49 39.70 -41.17
C SER A 2 -6.25 38.88 -40.80
N HIS A 3 -6.12 38.56 -39.51
CA HIS A 3 -5.47 37.38 -38.94
C HIS A 3 -5.78 37.43 -37.44
N LEU A 4 -6.93 37.00 -36.93
CA LEU A 4 -7.50 35.65 -36.87
C LEU A 4 -6.54 34.56 -36.35
N LEU A 5 -6.72 34.27 -35.05
CA LEU A 5 -6.75 32.96 -34.39
C LEU A 5 -5.56 32.01 -34.58
N LEU A 6 -4.79 31.83 -33.50
CA LEU A 6 -4.37 30.51 -33.01
C LEU A 6 -4.36 30.61 -31.47
N GLY A 7 -5.55 30.55 -30.89
CA GLY A 7 -5.70 30.33 -29.46
C GLY A 7 -5.09 28.98 -29.10
N ASP A 8 -4.33 28.95 -28.02
CA ASP A 8 -3.69 27.77 -27.45
C ASP A 8 -4.63 26.57 -27.49
N THR A 9 -4.37 25.65 -28.42
CA THR A 9 -5.00 24.34 -28.44
C THR A 9 -4.47 23.60 -27.21
N LYS A 10 -5.18 23.76 -26.08
CA LYS A 10 -5.10 22.84 -24.96
C LYS A 10 -5.32 21.46 -25.56
N VAL A 11 -4.24 20.70 -25.72
CA VAL A 11 -4.28 19.29 -26.12
C VAL A 11 -5.25 18.64 -25.16
N ASN A 12 -6.41 18.25 -25.68
CA ASN A 12 -7.44 17.58 -24.92
C ASN A 12 -6.86 16.20 -24.60
N LYS A 13 -6.23 16.08 -23.42
CA LYS A 13 -5.67 14.84 -22.92
C LYS A 13 -6.87 13.92 -22.70
N THR A 14 -7.17 13.05 -23.67
CA THR A 14 -8.26 12.08 -23.55
C THR A 14 -8.05 11.33 -22.24
N ALA A 15 -8.94 11.54 -21.27
CA ALA A 15 -8.84 10.87 -19.99
C ALA A 15 -8.91 9.37 -20.25
N VAL A 16 -7.81 8.66 -19.98
CA VAL A 16 -7.76 7.21 -20.12
C VAL A 16 -8.70 6.63 -19.06
N ILE A 17 -9.76 5.97 -19.50
CA ILE A 17 -10.66 5.23 -18.61
C ILE A 17 -10.02 3.86 -18.37
N ASP A 18 -9.42 3.69 -17.20
CA ASP A 18 -8.81 2.43 -16.77
C ASP A 18 -9.62 1.80 -15.64
N LEU A 19 -10.32 0.71 -15.95
CA LEU A 19 -11.21 -0.01 -15.03
C LEU A 19 -10.62 -1.35 -14.56
N ARG A 20 -9.32 -1.58 -14.75
CA ARG A 20 -8.67 -2.86 -14.39
C ARG A 20 -8.63 -3.08 -12.88
N SER A 21 -8.34 -2.03 -12.11
CA SER A 21 -8.26 -2.03 -10.64
C SER A 21 -8.10 -0.58 -10.16
N ASP A 22 -8.46 -0.31 -8.91
CA ASP A 22 -8.13 0.93 -8.17
C ASP A 22 -6.62 1.13 -7.95
N THR A 23 -5.80 0.09 -8.04
CA THR A 23 -4.33 0.17 -7.97
C THR A 23 -3.69 0.98 -9.11
N VAL A 24 -4.44 1.29 -10.17
CA VAL A 24 -3.97 2.13 -11.29
C VAL A 24 -3.96 3.63 -10.96
N THR A 25 -4.51 4.01 -9.79
CA THR A 25 -4.57 5.39 -9.33
C THR A 25 -3.20 6.06 -9.35
N GLN A 26 -3.19 7.36 -9.69
CA GLN A 26 -1.99 8.18 -9.74
C GLN A 26 -2.03 9.25 -8.64
N PRO A 27 -0.89 9.57 -8.00
CA PRO A 27 -0.82 10.66 -7.04
C PRO A 27 -1.33 11.98 -7.64
N THR A 28 -2.20 12.66 -6.91
CA THR A 28 -2.66 14.02 -7.23
C THR A 28 -1.53 15.02 -7.07
N GLU A 29 -1.68 16.22 -7.63
CA GLU A 29 -0.66 17.27 -7.48
C GLU A 29 -0.40 17.63 -6.02
N ALA A 30 -1.45 17.75 -5.20
CA ALA A 30 -1.33 17.99 -3.76
C ALA A 30 -0.56 16.87 -3.05
N MET A 31 -0.79 15.61 -3.43
CA MET A 31 -0.06 14.47 -2.88
C MET A 31 1.42 14.52 -3.27
N ARG A 32 1.74 14.84 -4.54
CA ARG A 32 3.13 15.01 -5.00
C ARG A 32 3.85 16.13 -4.27
N ALA A 33 3.17 17.26 -4.07
CA ALA A 33 3.72 18.38 -3.29
C ALA A 33 3.99 17.99 -1.84
N ALA A 34 3.06 17.25 -1.19
CA ALA A 34 3.26 16.75 0.17
C ALA A 34 4.44 15.78 0.27
N MET A 35 4.57 14.85 -0.69
CA MET A 35 5.71 13.92 -0.76
C MET A 35 7.04 14.67 -0.92
N ALA A 36 7.09 15.68 -1.79
CA ALA A 36 8.31 16.44 -2.04
C ALA A 36 8.75 17.32 -0.85
N ALA A 37 7.79 17.74 -0.02
CA ALA A 37 8.04 18.59 1.15
C ALA A 37 8.22 17.79 2.46
N ALA A 38 7.98 16.48 2.45
CA ALA A 38 8.02 15.63 3.63
C ALA A 38 9.44 15.58 4.24
N PRO A 39 9.62 15.82 5.55
CA PRO A 39 10.89 15.56 6.20
C PRO A 39 11.13 14.05 6.26
N VAL A 40 12.34 13.60 5.94
CA VAL A 40 12.71 12.19 5.88
C VAL A 40 13.92 11.91 6.76
N GLY A 41 14.08 10.65 7.16
CA GLY A 41 15.18 10.17 7.97
C GLY A 41 15.51 8.71 7.65
N ASP A 42 16.19 8.03 8.57
CA ASP A 42 16.46 6.60 8.46
C ASP A 42 15.45 5.82 9.31
N ASP A 43 14.53 5.14 8.64
CA ASP A 43 13.47 4.36 9.30
C ASP A 43 13.99 3.16 10.08
N VAL A 44 15.15 2.59 9.70
CA VAL A 44 15.75 1.47 10.44
C VAL A 44 16.18 1.90 11.84
N PHE A 45 16.61 3.16 11.98
CA PHE A 45 16.93 3.76 13.27
C PHE A 45 15.73 4.44 13.94
N GLY A 46 14.57 4.51 13.26
CA GLY A 46 13.37 5.17 13.76
C GLY A 46 13.39 6.69 13.65
N ASP A 47 14.31 7.25 12.85
CA ASP A 47 14.55 8.69 12.75
C ASP A 47 13.77 9.35 11.60
N ASP A 48 12.90 8.61 10.88
CA ASP A 48 12.05 9.19 9.84
C ASP A 48 10.75 9.80 10.44
N PRO A 49 10.64 11.14 10.49
CA PRO A 49 9.50 11.78 11.14
C PRO A 49 8.19 11.61 10.37
N THR A 50 8.24 11.42 9.05
CA THR A 50 7.04 11.24 8.23
C THR A 50 6.45 9.85 8.42
N ILE A 51 7.30 8.82 8.48
CA ILE A 51 6.86 7.45 8.77
C ILE A 51 6.30 7.37 10.19
N ASN A 52 7.00 7.92 11.19
CA ASN A 52 6.54 7.94 12.58
C ASN A 52 5.15 8.61 12.70
N ALA A 53 4.99 9.80 12.11
CA ALA A 53 3.71 10.51 12.15
C ALA A 53 2.57 9.72 11.47
N LEU A 54 2.85 9.01 10.37
CA LEU A 54 1.86 8.16 9.72
C LEU A 54 1.45 6.99 10.62
N GLN A 55 2.41 6.29 11.21
CA GLN A 55 2.16 5.14 12.08
C GLN A 55 1.38 5.54 13.33
N GLU A 56 1.78 6.63 14.00
CA GLU A 56 1.07 7.18 15.16
C GLU A 56 -0.38 7.55 14.81
N ARG A 57 -0.58 8.23 13.68
CA ARG A 57 -1.91 8.61 13.21
C ARG A 57 -2.79 7.39 12.93
N VAL A 58 -2.23 6.35 12.29
CA VAL A 58 -2.96 5.11 11.98
C VAL A 58 -3.29 4.32 13.25
N ALA A 59 -2.34 4.19 14.17
CA ALA A 59 -2.55 3.54 15.47
C ALA A 59 -3.69 4.24 16.25
N ALA A 60 -3.65 5.57 16.33
CA ALA A 60 -4.70 6.37 16.96
C ALA A 60 -6.06 6.22 16.27
N LEU A 61 -6.09 6.23 14.93
CA LEU A 61 -7.32 6.11 14.14
C LEU A 61 -8.05 4.78 14.40
N PHE A 62 -7.31 3.69 14.60
CA PHE A 62 -7.88 2.36 14.84
C PHE A 62 -7.92 1.95 16.32
N GLY A 63 -7.52 2.84 17.25
CA GLY A 63 -7.46 2.54 18.67
C GLY A 63 -6.51 1.38 19.00
N LYS A 64 -5.35 1.34 18.33
CA LYS A 64 -4.30 0.33 18.54
C LYS A 64 -3.08 0.98 19.19
N GLU A 65 -2.29 0.16 19.87
CA GLU A 65 -1.06 0.60 20.56
C GLU A 65 0.03 1.02 19.57
N ALA A 66 0.09 0.39 18.40
CA ALA A 66 1.09 0.65 17.37
C ALA A 66 0.56 0.36 15.96
N ALA A 67 1.27 0.87 14.95
CA ALA A 67 1.10 0.55 13.54
C ALA A 67 2.46 0.45 12.86
N LEU A 68 2.53 -0.27 11.75
CA LEU A 68 3.75 -0.44 10.95
C LEU A 68 3.42 -0.20 9.47
N ILE A 69 4.20 0.64 8.78
CA ILE A 69 4.15 0.73 7.32
C ILE A 69 5.01 -0.37 6.68
N ALA A 70 4.54 -0.94 5.59
CA ALA A 70 5.34 -1.84 4.75
C ALA A 70 5.18 -1.47 3.27
N ALA A 71 6.02 -2.04 2.41
CA ALA A 71 6.07 -1.66 0.99
C ALA A 71 4.81 -2.07 0.21
N SER A 72 4.07 -3.08 0.68
CA SER A 72 2.86 -3.57 0.02
C SER A 72 1.90 -4.27 0.98
N GLY A 73 0.64 -4.42 0.56
CA GLY A 73 -0.37 -5.22 1.27
C GLY A 73 0.02 -6.70 1.44
N THR A 74 0.72 -7.26 0.45
CA THR A 74 1.27 -8.63 0.54
C THR A 74 2.30 -8.74 1.66
N GLN A 75 3.20 -7.75 1.80
CA GLN A 75 4.17 -7.75 2.90
C GLN A 75 3.48 -7.54 4.25
N THR A 76 2.49 -6.65 4.36
CA THR A 76 1.77 -6.45 5.63
C THR A 76 1.05 -7.71 6.08
N ASN A 77 0.40 -8.44 5.16
CA ASN A 77 -0.27 -9.70 5.48
C ASN A 77 0.73 -10.78 5.91
N LEU A 78 1.85 -10.91 5.20
CA LEU A 78 2.90 -11.87 5.59
C LEU A 78 3.45 -11.55 6.98
N LEU A 79 3.76 -10.29 7.28
CA LEU A 79 4.22 -9.88 8.61
C LEU A 79 3.18 -10.18 9.68
N ALA A 80 1.90 -9.93 9.42
CA ALA A 80 0.82 -10.25 10.34
C ALA A 80 0.74 -11.76 10.63
N LEU A 81 0.80 -12.59 9.59
CA LEU A 81 0.78 -14.06 9.75
C LEU A 81 2.01 -14.56 10.52
N LEU A 82 3.20 -14.07 10.21
CA LEU A 82 4.44 -14.42 10.94
C LEU A 82 4.42 -13.97 12.40
N SER A 83 3.72 -12.86 12.70
CA SER A 83 3.60 -12.35 14.07
C SER A 83 2.56 -13.13 14.88
N HIS A 84 1.55 -13.70 14.22
CA HIS A 84 0.47 -14.47 14.86
C HIS A 84 0.74 -15.97 14.95
N CYS A 85 1.50 -16.53 14.01
CA CYS A 85 1.68 -17.97 13.89
C CYS A 85 3.16 -18.35 13.88
N GLN A 86 3.51 -19.37 14.66
CA GLN A 86 4.80 -20.03 14.63
C GLN A 86 4.85 -21.11 13.54
N ARG A 87 6.06 -21.58 13.24
CA ARG A 87 6.26 -22.67 12.28
C ARG A 87 5.49 -23.92 12.71
N GLY A 88 4.65 -24.44 11.81
CA GLY A 88 3.80 -25.61 12.03
C GLY A 88 2.43 -25.27 12.64
N GLU A 89 2.20 -24.04 13.10
CA GLU A 89 0.86 -23.57 13.46
C GLU A 89 0.03 -23.29 12.21
N GLU A 90 -1.28 -23.12 12.41
CA GLU A 90 -2.26 -23.00 11.34
C GLU A 90 -3.05 -21.70 11.38
N TYR A 91 -3.56 -21.31 10.21
CA TYR A 91 -4.53 -20.21 10.10
C TYR A 91 -5.69 -20.62 9.18
N LEU A 92 -6.91 -20.39 9.66
CA LEU A 92 -8.14 -20.60 8.88
C LEU A 92 -8.27 -19.47 7.85
N VAL A 93 -8.54 -19.82 6.59
CA VAL A 93 -8.60 -18.83 5.50
C VAL A 93 -9.59 -19.25 4.41
N GLY A 94 -10.25 -18.31 3.74
CA GLY A 94 -11.11 -18.66 2.60
C GLY A 94 -10.28 -18.99 1.35
N GLN A 95 -10.73 -19.93 0.52
CA GLN A 95 -10.04 -20.33 -0.73
C GLN A 95 -9.77 -19.16 -1.70
N GLU A 96 -10.56 -18.09 -1.64
CA GLU A 96 -10.46 -16.92 -2.52
C GLU A 96 -9.76 -15.71 -1.86
N TYR A 97 -9.31 -15.83 -0.61
CA TYR A 97 -8.72 -14.70 0.12
C TYR A 97 -7.30 -14.42 -0.36
N HIS A 98 -6.92 -13.14 -0.39
CA HIS A 98 -5.65 -12.67 -0.96
C HIS A 98 -4.43 -13.33 -0.30
N THR A 99 -4.45 -13.43 1.03
CA THR A 99 -3.40 -14.05 1.85
C THR A 99 -3.10 -15.50 1.50
N TYR A 100 -4.08 -16.22 0.95
CA TYR A 100 -3.94 -17.60 0.50
C TYR A 100 -3.67 -17.69 -1.00
N ARG A 101 -4.50 -17.04 -1.82
CA ARG A 101 -4.54 -17.25 -3.28
C ARG A 101 -3.58 -16.38 -4.08
N TYR A 102 -3.37 -15.13 -3.66
CA TYR A 102 -2.73 -14.09 -4.49
C TYR A 102 -1.38 -13.62 -3.94
N GLU A 103 -0.86 -14.27 -2.90
CA GLU A 103 0.43 -13.94 -2.26
C GLU A 103 1.47 -15.04 -2.41
N ALA A 104 1.32 -15.86 -3.47
CA ALA A 104 2.23 -16.94 -3.84
C ALA A 104 2.51 -17.96 -2.70
N GLY A 105 1.58 -18.10 -1.76
CA GLY A 105 1.73 -19.02 -0.63
C GLY A 105 2.82 -18.59 0.38
N GLY A 106 3.13 -17.29 0.48
CA GLY A 106 4.20 -16.78 1.35
C GLY A 106 4.11 -17.26 2.81
N ALA A 107 2.90 -17.37 3.37
CA ALA A 107 2.67 -17.92 4.70
C ALA A 107 3.27 -19.33 4.88
N ALA A 108 3.05 -20.21 3.91
CA ALA A 108 3.54 -21.58 3.93
C ALA A 108 5.03 -21.65 3.59
N VAL A 109 5.46 -20.98 2.53
CA VAL A 109 6.83 -21.12 2.00
C VAL A 109 7.87 -20.39 2.86
N LEU A 110 7.53 -19.19 3.35
CA LEU A 110 8.47 -18.35 4.10
C LEU A 110 8.26 -18.48 5.61
N GLY A 111 7.01 -18.62 6.06
CA GLY A 111 6.67 -18.75 7.48
C GLY A 111 6.61 -20.17 8.00
N GLY A 112 6.48 -21.17 7.11
CA GLY A 112 6.21 -22.54 7.53
C GLY A 112 4.87 -22.68 8.29
N ILE A 113 3.90 -21.82 7.96
CA ILE A 113 2.57 -21.78 8.56
C ILE A 113 1.62 -22.61 7.68
N VAL A 114 0.77 -23.44 8.27
CA VAL A 114 -0.16 -24.32 7.55
C VAL A 114 -1.47 -23.57 7.25
N PRO A 115 -1.80 -23.26 5.98
CA PRO A 115 -3.13 -22.75 5.65
C PRO A 115 -4.18 -23.85 5.79
N GLN A 116 -5.31 -23.53 6.42
CA GLN A 116 -6.49 -24.40 6.53
C GLN A 116 -7.64 -23.77 5.74
N PRO A 117 -7.72 -24.01 4.42
CA PRO A 117 -8.68 -23.32 3.58
C PRO A 117 -10.08 -23.95 3.65
N PHE A 118 -11.11 -23.11 3.70
CA PHE A 118 -12.53 -23.50 3.69
C PHE A 118 -13.30 -22.91 2.50
#